data_AF-A0A8X6SR16-F1
#
_entry.id   AF-A0A8X6SR16-F1
#
_cell.length_a   1.000
_cell.length_b   1.000
_cell.length_c   1.000
_cell.angle_alpha   90.00
_cell.angle_beta   90.00
_cell.angle_gamma   90.00
#
_symmetry.space_group_name_H-M   'P 1'
#
loop_
_entity.id
_entity.type
_entity.pdbx_description
1 polymer ?
#
loop_
_entity_poly.entity_id
_entity_poly.type
_entity_poly.pdbx_seq_one_letter_code
_entity_poly.pdbx_strand_id
1 'polypeptide(L)'
;MSLNKLRKDDLKIVAEELNLTVPEGAKIADLKSLIVNSDVYKNDKELVQSAIDYALEEIKNKRLDSETKLEFERIKLAQLQKQLELANIQKNLIQNSDIRNPKCF
;
A
#
# COMPACT_ATOMS: atom_id res chain seq x y z
N MET A 1 24.01 -4.76 3.41
CA MET A 1 23.36 -3.51 3.87
C MET A 1 23.46 -3.40 5.40
N SER A 2 23.39 -2.21 6.00
CA SER A 2 23.52 -2.06 7.47
C SER A 2 22.16 -1.87 8.16
N LEU A 3 21.91 -2.60 9.26
CA LEU A 3 20.69 -2.50 10.10
C LEU A 3 20.36 -1.07 10.55
N ASN A 4 21.35 -0.18 10.60
CA ASN A 4 21.16 1.20 11.02
C ASN A 4 20.23 2.01 10.12
N LYS A 5 20.10 1.63 8.84
CA LYS A 5 19.27 2.33 7.86
C LYS A 5 17.83 1.80 7.77
N LEU A 6 17.52 0.69 8.45
CA LEU A 6 16.21 0.05 8.40
C LEU A 6 15.20 0.75 9.31
N ARG A 7 13.93 0.80 8.88
CA ARG A 7 12.82 1.35 9.66
C ARG A 7 12.28 0.29 10.63
N LYS A 8 11.38 0.71 11.51
CA LYS A 8 10.78 -0.16 12.52
C LYS A 8 10.14 -1.41 11.91
N ASP A 9 9.35 -1.24 10.86
CA ASP A 9 8.64 -2.37 10.23
C ASP A 9 9.60 -3.30 9.48
N ASP A 10 10.62 -2.75 8.81
CA ASP A 10 11.67 -3.54 8.16
C ASP A 10 12.40 -4.42 9.21
N LEU A 11 12.78 -3.83 10.36
CA LEU A 11 13.43 -4.56 11.46
C LEU A 11 12.55 -5.64 12.09
N LYS A 12 11.22 -5.43 12.13
CA LYS A 12 10.29 -6.47 12.62
C LYS A 12 10.30 -7.68 11.70
N ILE A 13 10.18 -7.46 10.38
CA ILE A 13 10.21 -8.54 9.40
C ILE A 13 11.55 -9.29 9.47
N VAL A 14 12.67 -8.57 9.56
CA VAL A 14 13.98 -9.22 9.74
C VAL A 14 14.01 -10.08 11.01
N ALA A 15 13.53 -9.56 12.14
CA ALA A 15 13.51 -10.33 13.37
C ALA A 15 12.59 -11.57 13.28
N GLU A 16 11.43 -11.44 12.63
CA GLU A 16 10.50 -12.54 12.37
C GLU A 16 11.13 -13.62 11.48
N GLU A 17 11.81 -13.24 10.40
CA GLU A 17 12.51 -14.21 9.52
C GLU A 17 13.69 -14.89 10.20
N LEU A 18 14.36 -14.20 11.12
CA LEU A 18 15.39 -14.79 11.97
C LEU A 18 14.81 -15.64 13.11
N ASN A 19 13.50 -15.89 13.12
CA ASN A 19 12.77 -16.62 14.16
C ASN A 19 12.97 -16.04 15.57
N LEU A 20 13.14 -14.72 15.66
CA LEU A 20 13.27 -14.00 16.93
C LEU A 20 11.90 -13.53 17.41
N THR A 21 11.62 -13.72 18.70
CA THR A 21 10.39 -13.22 19.31
C THR A 21 10.43 -11.70 19.43
N VAL A 22 9.61 -11.02 18.64
CA VAL A 22 9.48 -9.56 18.68
C VAL A 22 8.48 -9.14 19.76
N PRO A 23 8.88 -8.33 20.76
CA PRO A 23 7.95 -7.81 21.75
C PRO A 23 6.94 -6.85 21.12
N GLU A 24 5.67 -6.96 21.54
CA GLU A 24 4.65 -6.01 21.12
C GLU A 24 4.99 -4.60 21.63
N GLY A 25 4.98 -3.62 20.73
CA GLY A 25 5.38 -2.25 21.05
C GLY A 25 6.89 -1.96 21.05
N ALA A 26 7.76 -2.95 20.76
CA ALA A 26 9.23 -2.76 20.75
C ALA A 26 9.67 -1.52 19.93
N LYS A 27 10.68 -0.79 20.44
CA LYS A 27 11.26 0.37 19.74
C LYS A 27 12.30 -0.09 18.72
N ILE A 28 12.67 0.81 17.81
CA ILE A 28 13.73 0.57 16.80
C ILE A 28 15.04 0.13 17.46
N ALA A 29 15.40 0.74 18.59
CA ALA A 29 16.60 0.37 19.34
C ALA A 29 16.52 -1.07 19.87
N ASP A 30 15.38 -1.44 20.47
CA ASP A 30 15.17 -2.78 21.02
C ASP A 30 15.24 -3.86 19.93
N LEU A 31 14.61 -3.61 18.77
CA LEU A 31 14.65 -4.52 17.62
C LEU A 31 16.08 -4.69 17.07
N LYS A 32 16.83 -3.57 16.95
CA LYS A 32 18.24 -3.62 16.52
C LYS A 32 19.08 -4.43 17.50
N SER A 33 18.93 -4.17 18.79
CA SER A 33 19.64 -4.92 19.82
C SER A 33 19.26 -6.40 19.82
N LEU A 34 17.98 -6.74 19.64
CA LEU A 34 17.51 -8.11 19.55
C LEU A 34 18.19 -8.87 18.39
N ILE A 35 18.22 -8.26 17.20
CA ILE A 35 18.84 -8.87 16.02
C ILE A 35 20.36 -8.98 16.22
N VAL A 36 21.05 -7.92 16.63
CA VAL A 36 22.52 -7.92 16.77
C VAL A 36 22.99 -8.88 17.87
N ASN A 37 22.21 -9.01 18.94
CA ASN A 37 22.54 -9.91 20.04
C ASN A 37 22.20 -11.38 19.76
N SER A 38 21.38 -11.65 18.72
CA SER A 38 21.00 -13.01 18.34
C SER A 38 22.22 -13.84 17.92
N ASP A 39 22.15 -15.14 18.18
CA ASP A 39 23.21 -16.08 17.76
C ASP A 39 23.26 -16.21 16.24
N VAL A 40 22.12 -16.07 15.56
CA VAL A 40 22.06 -16.09 14.09
C VAL A 40 22.89 -14.95 13.51
N TYR A 41 22.82 -13.75 14.09
CA TYR A 41 23.63 -12.61 13.62
C TYR A 41 25.14 -12.79 13.81
N LYS A 42 25.54 -13.54 14.83
CA LYS A 42 26.96 -13.81 15.12
C LYS A 42 27.52 -14.95 14.25
N ASN A 43 26.71 -15.98 14.02
CA ASN A 43 27.14 -17.21 13.38
C ASN A 43 26.88 -17.23 11.87
N ASP A 44 25.81 -16.58 11.40
CA ASP A 44 25.36 -16.63 10.01
C ASP A 44 25.00 -15.24 9.47
N LYS A 45 26.01 -14.55 8.97
CA LYS A 45 25.85 -13.22 8.37
C LYS A 45 25.13 -13.25 7.03
N GLU A 46 25.20 -14.36 6.28
CA GLU A 46 24.52 -14.48 4.99
C GLU A 46 23.01 -14.58 5.19
N LEU A 47 22.57 -15.37 6.16
CA LEU A 47 21.17 -15.50 6.52
C LEU A 47 20.59 -14.15 6.99
N VAL A 48 21.33 -13.40 7.81
CA VAL A 48 20.92 -12.03 8.18
C VAL A 48 20.80 -11.12 6.96
N GLN A 49 21.76 -11.16 6.04
CA GLN A 49 21.70 -10.33 4.84
C GLN A 49 20.49 -10.71 3.97
N SER A 50 20.20 -12.01 3.82
CA SER A 50 19.02 -12.51 3.12
C SER A 50 17.72 -12.05 3.78
N ALA A 51 17.62 -12.10 5.10
CA ALA A 51 16.46 -11.61 5.84
C ALA A 51 16.26 -10.09 5.65
N ILE A 52 17.34 -9.32 5.62
CA ILE A 52 17.30 -7.87 5.32
C ILE A 52 16.78 -7.63 3.90
N ASP A 53 17.28 -8.38 2.93
CA ASP A 53 16.89 -8.22 1.52
C ASP A 53 15.42 -8.61 1.32
N TYR A 54 14.97 -9.70 1.96
CA TYR A 54 13.57 -10.12 2.00
C TYR A 54 12.66 -9.04 2.61
N ALA A 55 13.02 -8.48 3.77
CA ALA A 55 12.23 -7.44 4.42
C ALA A 55 12.05 -6.21 3.52
N LEU A 56 13.08 -5.82 2.77
CA LEU A 56 13.03 -4.71 1.83
C LEU A 56 12.14 -5.01 0.62
N GLU A 57 12.23 -6.22 0.07
CA GLU A 57 11.36 -6.67 -1.03
C GLU A 57 9.89 -6.70 -0.60
N GLU A 58 9.59 -7.23 0.58
CA GLU A 58 8.22 -7.31 1.09
C GLU A 58 7.56 -5.93 1.22
N ILE A 59 8.29 -4.92 1.70
CA ILE A 59 7.73 -3.57 1.77
C ILE A 59 7.57 -2.96 0.38
N LYS A 60 8.49 -3.22 -0.55
CA LYS A 60 8.37 -2.75 -1.93
C LYS A 60 7.11 -3.33 -2.58
N ASN A 61 6.83 -4.61 -2.38
CA ASN A 61 5.62 -5.27 -2.88
C ASN A 61 4.36 -4.68 -2.26
N LYS A 62 4.32 -4.51 -0.92
CA LYS A 62 3.19 -3.86 -0.24
C LYS A 62 2.91 -2.44 -0.73
N ARG A 63 3.96 -1.68 -1.05
CA ARG A 63 3.82 -0.34 -1.64
C ARG A 63 3.24 -0.40 -3.04
N LEU A 64 3.76 -1.26 -3.89
CA LEU A 64 3.26 -1.46 -5.25
C LEU A 64 1.78 -1.90 -5.25
N ASP A 65 1.40 -2.82 -4.36
CA ASP A 65 0.01 -3.25 -4.20
C ASP A 65 -0.89 -2.08 -3.79
N SER A 66 -0.44 -1.25 -2.84
CA SER A 66 -1.19 -0.07 -2.41
C SER A 66 -1.32 0.98 -3.51
N GLU A 67 -0.27 1.20 -4.30
CA GLU A 67 -0.28 2.13 -5.43
C GLU A 67 -1.21 1.64 -6.55
N THR A 68 -1.15 0.35 -6.89
CA THR A 68 -2.01 -0.29 -7.89
C THR A 68 -3.49 -0.20 -7.49
N LYS A 69 -3.79 -0.44 -6.21
CA LYS A 69 -5.15 -0.32 -5.68
C LYS A 69 -5.66 1.12 -5.76
N LEU A 70 -4.83 2.10 -5.41
CA LEU A 70 -5.18 3.52 -5.51
C LEU A 70 -5.42 3.94 -6.96
N GLU A 71 -4.60 3.47 -7.91
CA GLU A 71 -4.78 3.76 -9.33
C GLU A 71 -6.10 3.16 -9.86
N PHE A 72 -6.40 1.92 -9.49
CA PHE A 72 -7.67 1.28 -9.83
C PHE A 72 -8.88 2.06 -9.30
N GLU A 73 -8.83 2.52 -8.05
CA GLU A 73 -9.89 3.34 -7.46
C GLU A 73 -10.05 4.69 -8.18
N ARG A 74 -8.95 5.34 -8.59
CA ARG A 74 -8.99 6.58 -9.39
C ARG A 74 -9.66 6.37 -10.74
N ILE A 75 -9.33 5.30 -11.45
CA ILE A 75 -9.95 4.96 -12.73
C ILE A 75 -11.45 4.72 -12.56
N LYS A 76 -11.82 3.93 -11.54
CA LYS A 76 -13.23 3.65 -11.24
C LYS A 76 -14.01 4.93 -10.92
N LEU A 77 -13.41 5.84 -10.15
CA LEU A 77 -14.02 7.13 -9.82
C LEU A 77 -14.23 7.99 -11.07
N ALA A 78 -13.23 8.08 -11.95
CA ALA A 78 -13.33 8.82 -13.21
C ALA A 78 -14.44 8.26 -14.12
N GLN A 79 -14.59 6.93 -14.20
CA GLN A 79 -15.67 6.29 -14.96
C GLN A 79 -17.05 6.64 -14.40
N LEU A 80 -17.22 6.61 -13.07
CA LEU A 80 -18.49 6.96 -12.43
C LEU A 80 -18.84 8.44 -12.63
N GLN A 81 -17.87 9.34 -12.52
CA GLN A 81 -18.07 10.77 -12.78
C GLN A 81 -18.54 11.02 -14.22
N LYS A 82 -17.93 10.35 -15.21
CA LYS A 82 -18.34 10.48 -16.61
C LYS A 82 -19.76 9.94 -16.85
N GLN A 83 -20.13 8.82 -16.22
CA GLN A 83 -21.50 8.29 -16.32
C GLN A 83 -22.52 9.25 -15.70
N LEU A 84 -22.19 9.85 -14.55
CA LEU A 84 -23.04 10.84 -13.90
C LEU A 84 -23.23 12.08 -14.79
N GLU A 85 -22.16 12.58 -15.40
CA GLU A 85 -22.21 13.71 -16.33
C GLU A 85 -23.10 13.41 -17.54
N LEU A 86 -22.94 12.24 -18.16
CA LEU A 86 -23.78 11.81 -19.28
C LEU A 86 -25.26 11.68 -18.89
N ALA A 87 -25.55 11.11 -17.72
CA ALA A 87 -26.93 11.00 -17.21
C ALA A 87 -27.55 12.38 -16.97
N ASN A 88 -26.77 13.33 -16.43
CA ASN A 88 -27.22 14.70 -16.23
C ASN A 88 -27.49 15.42 -17.56
N ILE A 89 -26.62 15.25 -18.56
CA ILE A 89 -26.83 15.80 -19.90
C ILE A 89 -28.11 15.22 -20.52
N GLN A 90 -28.29 13.89 -20.46
CA GLN A 90 -29.50 13.24 -20.97
C GLN A 90 -30.76 13.75 -20.30
N LYS A 91 -30.76 13.85 -18.97
CA LYS A 91 -31.89 14.42 -18.21
C LYS A 91 -32.20 15.86 -18.63
N ASN A 92 -31.18 16.69 -18.78
CA ASN A 92 -31.34 18.08 -19.22
C ASN A 92 -31.89 18.14 -20.66
N LEU A 93 -31.42 17.29 -21.58
CA LEU A 93 -31.91 17.24 -22.95
C LEU A 93 -33.40 16.88 -23.00
N ILE A 94 -33.82 15.86 -22.23
CA ILE A 94 -35.23 15.43 -22.14
C ILE A 94 -36.11 16.56 -21.60
N GLN A 95 -35.69 17.19 -20.50
CA GLN A 95 -36.44 18.30 -19.90
C GLN A 95 -36.57 19.51 -20.85
N ASN A 96 -35.56 19.78 -21.69
CA ASN A 96 -35.59 20.88 -22.66
C ASN A 96 -36.29 20.52 -23.99
N SER A 97 -36.57 19.25 -24.28
CA SER A 97 -37.40 18.83 -25.42
C SER A 97 -38.89 18.90 -25.11
N ASP A 98 -39.31 18.63 -23.86
CA ASP A 98 -40.72 18.68 -23.45
C ASP A 98 -41.30 20.11 -23.46
N ILE A 99 -40.46 21.14 -23.34
CA ILE A 99 -40.86 22.56 -23.39
C ILE A 99 -41.12 23.03 -24.84
N ARG A 100 -40.64 22.32 -25.87
CA ARG A 100 -40.65 22.76 -27.27
C ARG A 100 -41.80 22.23 -28.13
N ASN A 101 -42.83 21.61 -27.56
CA ASN A 101 -44.06 21.28 -28.29
C ASN A 101 -45.26 22.08 -27.75
N PRO A 102 -45.45 23.35 -28.16
CA PRO A 102 -46.73 24.00 -28.01
C PRO A 102 -47.71 23.26 -28.94
N LYS A 103 -48.69 22.56 -28.35
CA LYS A 103 -49.78 21.90 -29.07
C LYS A 103 -50.30 22.81 -30.19
N CYS A 104 -50.13 22.41 -31.44
CA CYS A 104 -50.87 22.99 -32.55
C CYS A 104 -52.36 22.66 -32.34
N PHE A 105 -53.18 23.71 -32.37
CA PHE A 105 -54.65 23.68 -32.34
C PHE A 105 -55.23 23.02 -33.59
#